data_AF-A0A9P5Z7W8-F1
#
_entry.id   AF-A0A9P5Z7W8-F1
#
_cell.length_a   1.000
_cell.length_b   1.000
_cell.length_c   1.000
_cell.angle_alpha   90.00
_cell.angle_beta   90.00
_cell.angle_gamma   90.00
#
_symmetry.space_group_name_H-M   'P 1'
#
loop_
_entity.id
_entity.type
_entity.pdbx_description
1 polymer ?
#
loop_
_entity_poly.entity_id
_entity_poly.type
_entity_poly.pdbx_seq_one_letter_code
_entity_poly.pdbx_strand_id
1 'polypeptide(L)' 'VSGLEFLAALGLYEVPIFGVVITGSRGVLLMGWKCTPQTLNFIIDRNLASFDIKEPLGAFHFAVIVNRIYRQAQ' A
#
# COMPACT_ATOMS: atom_id res chain seq x y z
N VAL A 1 -11.58 6.16 -9.87
CA VAL A 1 -10.32 5.82 -10.59
C VAL A 1 -9.35 5.27 -9.56
N SER A 2 -8.79 4.08 -9.74
CA SER A 2 -7.75 3.58 -8.82
C SER A 2 -6.42 4.26 -9.17
N GLY A 3 -5.60 4.57 -8.16
CA GLY A 3 -4.28 5.18 -8.41
C GLY A 3 -3.38 4.32 -9.30
N LEU A 4 -3.56 3.00 -9.26
CA LEU A 4 -2.87 2.04 -10.12
C LEU A 4 -3.22 2.19 -11.60
N GLU A 5 -4.51 2.36 -11.93
CA GLU A 5 -4.93 2.59 -13.31
C GLU A 5 -4.44 3.95 -13.84
N PHE A 6 -4.35 4.96 -12.97
CA PHE A 6 -3.75 6.24 -13.32
C PHE A 6 -2.25 6.13 -13.64
N LEU A 7 -1.46 5.46 -12.80
CA LEU A 7 -0.03 5.25 -13.09
C LEU A 7 0.17 4.40 -14.35
N ALA A 8 -0.65 3.38 -14.55
CA ALA A 8 -0.61 2.56 -15.75
C ALA A 8 -0.90 3.36 -17.03
N ALA A 9 -1.87 4.30 -16.98
CA ALA A 9 -2.15 5.20 -18.09
C ALA A 9 -0.98 6.14 -18.42
N LEU A 10 -0.11 6.41 -17.44
CA LEU A 10 1.16 7.14 -17.63
C LEU A 10 2.33 6.24 -18.09
N GLY A 11 2.07 4.95 -18.33
CA GLY A 11 3.09 3.98 -18.73
C GLY A 11 3.97 3.48 -17.58
N LEU A 12 3.61 3.77 -16.32
CA LEU A 12 4.34 3.31 -15.14
C LEU A 12 3.79 1.95 -14.71
N TYR A 13 4.57 0.91 -14.98
CA TYR A 13 4.31 -0.48 -14.60
C TYR A 13 5.38 -0.97 -13.63
N GLU A 14 5.06 -2.00 -12.85
CA GLU A 14 5.97 -2.61 -11.86
C GLU A 14 6.47 -1.63 -10.78
N VAL A 15 5.78 -0.49 -10.61
CA VAL A 15 6.05 0.47 -9.54
C VAL A 15 5.11 0.19 -8.36
N PRO A 16 5.63 -0.17 -7.18
CA PRO A 16 4.80 -0.36 -5.99
C PRO A 16 4.25 0.98 -5.51
N ILE A 17 2.93 1.05 -5.36
CA ILE A 17 2.22 2.14 -4.71
C ILE A 17 1.80 1.67 -3.33
N PHE A 18 2.06 2.51 -2.33
CA PHE A 18 1.59 2.32 -0.97
C PHE A 18 0.50 3.33 -0.66
N GLY A 19 -0.64 2.84 -0.16
CA GLY A 19 -1.73 3.66 0.36
C GLY A 19 -1.82 3.53 1.87
N VAL A 20 -2.01 4.65 2.56
CA VAL A 20 -2.31 4.68 3.99
C VAL A 20 -3.68 5.32 4.15
N VAL A 21 -4.61 4.61 4.79
CA VAL A 21 -5.94 5.14 5.11
C VAL A 21 -6.14 5.01 6.61
N ILE A 22 -6.42 6.13 7.28
CA ILE A 22 -6.67 6.16 8.72
C ILE A 22 -8.10 6.66 8.93
N THR A 23 -8.90 5.89 9.67
CA THR A 23 -10.27 6.26 10.06
C THR A 23 -10.47 6.02 11.56
N GLY A 24 -10.62 7.10 12.33
CA GLY A 24 -10.62 7.02 13.79
C GLY A 24 -9.34 6.38 14.31
N SER A 25 -9.46 5.24 15.01
CA SER A 25 -8.31 4.48 15.50
C SER A 25 -7.82 3.38 14.56
N ARG A 26 -8.51 3.13 13.44
CA ARG A 26 -8.10 2.08 12.51
C ARG A 26 -7.21 2.66 11.42
N GLY A 27 -5.97 2.19 11.36
CA GLY A 27 -5.05 2.42 10.25
C GLY A 27 -5.04 1.21 9.32
N VAL A 28 -5.25 1.42 8.03
CA VAL A 28 -5.15 0.40 6.99
C VAL A 28 -4.02 0.78 6.05
N LEU A 29 -3.11 -0.16 5.84
CA LEU A 29 -2.08 -0.08 4.81
C LEU A 29 -2.52 -0.88 3.59
N LEU A 30 -2.34 -0.29 2.43
CA LEU A 30 -2.62 -0.86 1.12
C LEU A 30 -1.32 -0.85 0.33
N MET A 31 -1.06 -1.92 -0.43
CA MET A 31 0.05 -1.97 -1.36
C MET A 31 -0.44 -2.64 -2.63
N GLY A 32 -0.10 -2.06 -3.78
CA GLY A 32 -0.34 -2.69 -5.07
C GLY A 32 0.60 -2.16 -6.12
N TRP A 33 0.75 -2.91 -7.21
CA TRP A 33 1.42 -2.49 -8.44
C TRP A 33 0.69 -3.13 -9.61
N LYS A 34 0.83 -2.55 -10.81
CA LYS A 34 0.30 -3.13 -12.04
C LYS A 34 1.44 -3.76 -12.81
N CYS A 35 1.29 -5.04 -13.16
CA CYS A 35 2.24 -5.71 -14.03
C CYS A 35 2.13 -5.22 -15.48
N THR A 36 3.20 -5.41 -16.26
CA THR A 36 3.22 -5.05 -17.68
C THR A 36 2.11 -5.77 -18.46
N PRO A 37 1.58 -5.20 -19.55
CA PRO A 37 0.43 -5.75 -20.28
C PRO A 37 0.62 -7.17 -20.84
N GLN A 38 1.86 -7.65 -20.91
CA GLN A 38 2.25 -8.98 -21.39
C GLN A 38 2.12 -10.05 -20.29
N THR A 39 2.17 -9.64 -19.03
CA THR A 39 1.97 -10.46 -17.84
C THR A 39 0.57 -10.17 -17.31
N LEU A 40 -0.24 -11.22 -17.11
CA LEU A 40 -1.59 -11.14 -16.54
C LEU A 40 -1.65 -10.09 -15.42
N ASN A 41 -2.60 -9.15 -15.51
CA ASN A 41 -2.81 -8.08 -14.54
C ASN A 41 -3.13 -8.68 -13.15
N PHE A 42 -2.11 -8.98 -12.35
CA PHE A 42 -2.31 -9.26 -10.94
C PHE A 42 -2.37 -7.92 -10.22
N ILE A 43 -3.59 -7.41 -9.99
CA ILE A 43 -3.78 -6.40 -8.93
C ILE A 43 -3.58 -7.16 -7.62
N ILE A 44 -2.34 -7.20 -7.16
CA ILE A 44 -1.97 -7.83 -5.89
C ILE A 44 -2.36 -6.86 -4.78
N ASP A 45 -3.66 -6.71 -4.53
CA ASP A 45 -4.21 -6.00 -3.36
C ASP A 45 -4.05 -6.86 -2.10
N ARG A 46 -2.87 -7.51 -1.93
CA ARG A 46 -2.72 -8.66 -1.03
C ARG A 46 -2.44 -8.31 0.42
N ASN A 47 -2.18 -7.05 0.77
CA ASN A 47 -1.80 -6.71 2.13
C ASN A 47 -2.62 -5.54 2.66
N LEU A 48 -3.95 -5.71 2.74
CA LEU A 48 -4.77 -4.93 3.66
C LEU A 48 -4.40 -5.32 5.09
N ALA A 49 -3.40 -4.65 5.65
CA ALA A 49 -3.05 -4.80 7.04
C ALA A 49 -3.78 -3.71 7.84
N SER A 50 -4.81 -4.11 8.58
CA SER A 50 -5.55 -3.22 9.47
C SER A 50 -5.00 -3.29 10.88
N PHE A 51 -4.69 -2.14 11.46
CA PHE A 51 -4.18 -1.99 12.81
C PHE A 51 -5.11 -1.11 13.62
N ASP A 52 -5.38 -1.48 14.86
CA ASP A 52 -5.99 -0.58 15.83
C ASP A 52 -4.88 0.20 16.55
N ILE A 53 -4.81 1.50 16.30
CA ILE A 53 -3.78 2.40 16.83
C ILE A 53 -4.09 2.77 18.29
N LYS A 54 -5.30 2.46 18.81
CA LYS A 54 -5.57 2.57 20.25
C LYS A 54 -4.83 1.52 21.07
N GLU A 55 -4.59 0.35 20.49
CA GLU A 55 -3.84 -0.72 21.13
C GLU A 55 -2.34 -0.45 20.97
N PRO A 56 -1.54 -0.37 22.05
CA PRO A 56 -0.11 -0.04 21.96
C PRO A 56 0.68 -0.95 21.01
N LEU A 57 0.36 -2.24 20.98
CA LEU A 57 0.99 -3.18 20.06
C LEU A 57 0.59 -2.93 18.59
N GLY A 58 -0.68 -2.58 18.36
CA GLY A 58 -1.19 -2.22 17.04
C GLY A 58 -0.54 -0.93 16.52
N ALA A 59 -0.41 0.08 17.39
CA ALA A 59 0.29 1.32 17.08
C ALA A 59 1.78 1.09 16.75
N PHE A 60 2.46 0.23 17.52
CA PHE A 60 3.86 -0.12 17.27
C PHE A 60 4.03 -0.83 15.91
N HIS A 61 3.22 -1.85 15.62
CA HIS A 61 3.27 -2.53 14.32
C HIS A 61 2.97 -1.59 13.15
N PHE A 62 1.97 -0.73 13.28
CA PHE A 62 1.65 0.28 12.29
C PHE A 62 2.85 1.20 12.02
N ALA A 63 3.46 1.76 13.07
CA ALA A 63 4.61 2.66 12.95
C ALA A 63 5.83 1.97 12.31
N VAL A 64 6.11 0.72 12.67
CA VAL A 64 7.22 -0.07 12.09
C VAL A 64 7.02 -0.27 10.59
N ILE A 65 5.80 -0.59 10.15
CA ILE A 65 5.53 -0.81 8.72
C ILE A 65 5.62 0.50 7.94
N VAL A 66 5.04 1.59 8.46
CA VAL A 66 5.16 2.92 7.83
C VAL A 66 6.64 3.31 7.68
N ASN A 67 7.45 3.11 8.72
CA ASN A 67 8.89 3.39 8.66
C ASN A 67 9.63 2.49 7.65
N ARG A 68 9.23 1.22 7.49
CA ARG A 68 9.80 0.33 6.46
C ARG A 68 9.49 0.82 5.05
N ILE A 69 8.25 1.26 4.81
CA ILE A 69 7.84 1.82 3.51
C ILE A 69 8.65 3.09 3.22
N TYR A 70 8.78 3.99 4.20
CA TYR A 70 9.57 5.22 4.05
C TYR A 70 11.02 4.92 3.66
N ARG A 71 11.66 3.92 4.30
CA ARG A 71 13.04 3.51 3.98
C ARG A 71 13.19 2.86 2.60
N GLN A 72 12.14 2.26 2.04
CA GLN A 72 12.17 1.71 0.69
C GLN A 72 11.95 2.77 -0.40
N ALA A 73 11.44 3.94 -0.02
CA ALA A 73 11.17 5.04 -0.93
C ALA A 73 12.34 6.04 -1.06
N GLN A 74 13.37 5.92 -0.20
CA GLN A 74 14.64 6.66 -0.31
C GLN A 74 15.65 5.91 -1.19
#